data_AF-A0A523J2B6-F1
#
_entry.id   AF-A0A523J2B6-F1
#
_cell.length_a   1.000
_cell.length_b   1.000
_cell.length_c   1.000
_cell.angle_alpha   90.00
_cell.angle_beta   90.00
_cell.angle_gamma   90.00
#
_symmetry.space_group_name_H-M   'P 1'
#
loop_
_entity.id
_entity.type
_entity.pdbx_description
1 polymer ?
#
loop_
_entity_poly.entity_id
_entity_poly.type
_entity_poly.pdbx_seq_one_letter_code
_entity_poly.pdbx_strand_id
1 'polypeptide(L)'
;MRIGVAGFNAAGKTEVVRFLEGRSFYAASLSDVIREELSQGGFEPTRERMIERGRELRERFGPAILAERALAKLPQDRNHVIDSIRHPAEVEALRAG
;
A
#
# COMPACT_ATOMS: atom_id res chain seq x y z
N MET A 1 5.98 -13.60 6.83
CA MET A 1 6.55 -12.39 7.48
C MET A 1 6.17 -11.15 6.66
N ARG A 2 6.03 -9.97 7.29
CA ARG A 2 5.74 -8.71 6.59
C ARG A 2 6.76 -7.63 6.96
N ILE A 3 7.27 -6.92 5.96
CA ILE A 3 8.15 -5.76 6.14
C ILE A 3 7.45 -4.54 5.55
N GLY A 4 7.17 -3.54 6.38
CA GLY A 4 6.65 -2.25 5.93
C GLY A 4 7.77 -1.29 5.58
N VAL A 5 7.69 -0.64 4.42
CA VAL A 5 8.68 0.34 3.94
C VAL A 5 8.04 1.73 3.95
N ALA A 6 8.60 2.64 4.75
CA ALA A 6 8.17 4.02 4.88
C ALA A 6 9.36 4.97 4.86
N GLY A 7 9.14 6.23 4.45
CA GLY A 7 10.20 7.24 4.33
C GLY A 7 9.91 8.29 3.25
N PHE A 8 10.74 9.33 3.19
CA PHE A 8 10.53 10.46 2.28
C PHE A 8 10.70 10.10 0.79
N ASN A 9 10.20 10.97 -0.09
CA ASN A 9 10.45 10.84 -1.53
C ASN A 9 11.96 10.88 -1.81
N ALA A 10 12.40 10.12 -2.82
CA ALA A 10 13.81 9.94 -3.18
C ALA A 10 14.71 9.30 -2.10
N ALA A 11 14.17 8.76 -1.00
CA ALA A 11 14.95 8.08 0.04
C ALA A 11 15.39 6.64 -0.30
N GLY A 12 15.31 6.21 -1.57
CA GLY A 12 15.73 4.87 -1.99
C GLY A 12 14.78 3.71 -1.63
N LYS A 13 13.57 3.98 -1.13
CA LYS A 13 12.59 2.93 -0.73
C LYS A 13 12.31 1.90 -1.82
N THR A 14 12.17 2.35 -3.06
CA THR A 14 11.93 1.47 -4.22
C THR A 14 13.07 0.47 -4.41
N GLU A 15 14.31 0.85 -4.10
CA GLU A 15 15.46 -0.05 -4.19
C GLU A 15 15.41 -1.14 -3.12
N VAL A 16 14.99 -0.79 -1.90
CA VAL A 16 14.77 -1.77 -0.82
C VAL A 16 13.70 -2.78 -1.20
N VAL A 17 12.59 -2.32 -1.79
CA VAL A 17 11.52 -3.20 -2.28
C VAL A 17 12.06 -4.17 -3.33
N ARG A 18 12.74 -3.67 -4.37
CA ARG A 18 13.33 -4.48 -5.45
C ARG A 18 14.34 -5.50 -4.92
N PHE A 19 15.19 -5.09 -3.99
CA PHE A 19 16.17 -5.97 -3.35
C PHE A 19 15.51 -7.15 -2.61
N LEU A 20 14.36 -6.91 -1.98
CA LEU A 20 13.59 -7.93 -1.27
C LEU A 20 12.79 -8.82 -2.23
N GLU A 21 12.26 -8.27 -3.33
CA GLU A 21 11.61 -9.06 -4.38
C GLU A 21 12.54 -10.14 -4.92
N GLY A 22 13.82 -9.80 -5.16
CA GLY A 22 14.87 -10.76 -5.52
C GLY A 22 15.19 -11.83 -4.47
N ARG A 23 14.57 -11.77 -3.28
CA ARG A 23 14.76 -12.66 -2.13
C ARG A 23 13.46 -13.34 -1.69
N SER A 24 12.57 -13.63 -2.63
CA SER A 24 11.30 -14.33 -2.39
C SER A 24 10.29 -13.53 -1.55
N PHE A 25 10.42 -12.20 -1.48
CA PHE A 25 9.34 -11.36 -1.00
C PHE A 25 8.40 -11.01 -2.15
N TYR A 26 7.13 -10.98 -1.83
CA TYR A 26 6.09 -10.45 -2.69
C TYR A 26 5.92 -8.96 -2.40
N ALA A 27 6.06 -8.11 -3.41
CA ALA A 27 5.85 -6.68 -3.26
C ALA A 27 4.36 -6.33 -3.34
N ALA A 28 3.95 -5.41 -2.47
CA ALA A 28 2.63 -4.81 -2.50
C ALA A 28 2.74 -3.32 -2.18
N SER A 29 1.89 -2.49 -2.78
CA SER A 29 1.79 -1.09 -2.42
C SER A 29 0.38 -0.79 -1.91
N LEU A 30 0.26 -0.08 -0.78
CA LEU A 30 -1.04 0.44 -0.37
C LEU A 30 -1.62 1.43 -1.39
N SER A 31 -0.77 2.05 -2.20
CA SER A 31 -1.20 2.90 -3.31
C SER A 31 -1.86 2.10 -4.44
N ASP A 32 -1.60 0.80 -4.59
CA ASP A 32 -2.25 -0.02 -5.62
C ASP A 32 -3.76 -0.09 -5.41
N VAL A 33 -4.22 -0.12 -4.15
CA VAL A 33 -5.64 -0.05 -3.80
C VAL A 33 -6.29 1.23 -4.35
N ILE A 34 -5.58 2.35 -4.32
CA ILE A 34 -6.06 3.62 -4.86
C ILE A 34 -6.09 3.58 -6.40
N ARG A 35 -5.06 2.99 -7.03
CA ARG A 35 -5.01 2.82 -8.50
C ARG A 35 -6.17 1.96 -8.99
N GLU A 36 -6.46 0.87 -8.31
CA GLU A 36 -7.59 0.00 -8.62
C GLU A 36 -8.93 0.74 -8.50
N GLU A 37 -9.14 1.52 -7.43
CA GLU A 37 -10.34 2.33 -7.24
C GLU A 37 -10.53 3.39 -8.34
N LEU A 38 -9.44 4.04 -8.76
CA LEU A 38 -9.47 4.99 -9.87
C LEU A 38 -9.76 4.29 -11.20
N SER A 39 -9.10 3.16 -11.45
CA SER A 39 -9.28 2.36 -12.66
C SER A 39 -10.71 1.82 -12.78
N GLN A 40 -11.31 1.34 -11.69
CA GLN A 40 -12.72 0.91 -11.65
C GLN A 40 -13.68 2.06 -11.96
N GLY A 41 -13.32 3.30 -11.63
CA GLY A 41 -14.06 4.50 -11.99
C GLY A 41 -13.77 5.05 -13.38
N GLY A 42 -12.88 4.42 -14.16
CA GLY A 42 -12.46 4.92 -15.48
C GLY A 42 -11.53 6.13 -15.44
N PHE A 43 -10.86 6.36 -14.31
CA PHE A 43 -9.96 7.51 -14.12
C PHE A 43 -8.49 7.11 -14.24
N GLU A 44 -7.74 7.91 -15.00
CA GLU A 44 -6.27 7.82 -15.02
C GLU A 44 -5.67 8.17 -13.64
N PRO A 45 -4.71 7.38 -13.10
CA PRO A 45 -4.11 7.57 -11.78
C PRO A 45 -3.05 8.68 -11.76
N THR A 46 -3.47 9.93 -12.01
CA THR A 46 -2.61 11.10 -11.82
C THR A 46 -2.30 11.32 -10.34
N ARG A 47 -1.22 12.03 -10.04
CA ARG A 47 -0.79 12.30 -8.66
C ARG A 47 -1.90 12.98 -7.84
N GLU A 48 -2.56 13.98 -8.42
CA GLU A 48 -3.62 14.75 -7.77
C GLU A 48 -4.80 13.83 -7.44
N ARG A 49 -5.24 13.00 -8.40
CA ARG A 49 -6.34 12.05 -8.20
C ARG A 49 -6.01 10.97 -7.19
N MET A 50 -4.77 10.48 -7.19
CA MET A 50 -4.29 9.50 -6.20
C MET A 50 -4.33 10.07 -4.78
N ILE A 51 -3.97 11.34 -4.61
CA ILE A 51 -4.03 12.03 -3.31
C ILE A 51 -5.49 12.22 -2.89
N GLU A 52 -6.33 12.76 -3.78
CA GLU A 52 -7.75 13.03 -3.52
C GLU A 52 -8.51 11.75 -3.19
N ARG A 53 -8.45 10.73 -4.06
CA ARG A 53 -9.11 9.44 -3.82
C ARG A 53 -8.58 8.75 -2.57
N GLY A 54 -7.27 8.81 -2.32
CA GLY A 54 -6.68 8.29 -1.08
C GLY A 54 -7.22 8.98 0.17
N ARG A 55 -7.49 10.28 0.10
CA ARG A 55 -8.11 11.04 1.19
C ARG A 55 -9.58 10.65 1.37
N GLU A 56 -10.36 10.63 0.29
CA GLU A 56 -11.77 10.24 0.30
C GLU A 56 -11.98 8.86 0.92
N LEU A 57 -11.16 7.87 0.53
CA LEU A 57 -11.25 6.51 1.08
C LEU A 57 -11.02 6.50 2.59
N ARG A 58 -10.01 7.24 3.08
CA ARG A 58 -9.70 7.33 4.51
C ARG A 58 -10.78 8.08 5.29
N GLU A 59 -11.35 9.13 4.73
CA GLU A 59 -12.46 9.88 5.35
C GLU A 59 -13.73 9.02 5.45
N ARG A 60 -14.01 8.21 4.42
CA ARG A 60 -15.24 7.39 4.35
C ARG A 60 -15.18 6.09 5.13
N PHE A 61 -14.05 5.40 5.11
CA PHE A 61 -13.92 4.04 5.64
C PHE A 61 -12.93 3.93 6.80
N GLY A 62 -12.30 5.04 7.18
CA GLY A 62 -11.31 5.10 8.24
C GLY A 62 -9.86 5.01 7.71
N PRO A 63 -8.89 5.40 8.55
CA PRO A 63 -7.51 5.61 8.13
C PRO A 63 -6.75 4.32 7.78
N ALA A 64 -7.25 3.15 8.18
CA ALA A 64 -6.61 1.84 7.93
C ALA A 64 -7.05 1.16 6.61
N ILE A 65 -8.07 1.72 5.92
CA ILE A 65 -8.76 1.04 4.83
C ILE A 65 -7.86 0.52 3.71
N LEU A 66 -6.79 1.25 3.37
CA LEU A 66 -5.89 0.82 2.30
C LEU A 66 -5.09 -0.43 2.70
N ALA A 67 -4.67 -0.51 3.96
CA ALA A 67 -4.01 -1.70 4.50
C ALA A 67 -4.97 -2.89 4.58
N GLU A 68 -6.19 -2.68 5.08
CA GLU A 68 -7.22 -3.72 5.17
C GLU A 68 -7.55 -4.33 3.79
N ARG A 69 -7.77 -3.48 2.79
CA ARG A 69 -8.04 -3.92 1.41
C ARG A 69 -6.84 -4.61 0.77
N ALA A 70 -5.62 -4.13 1.04
CA ALA A 70 -4.41 -4.81 0.58
C ALA A 70 -4.28 -6.20 1.21
N LEU A 71 -4.46 -6.33 2.53
CA LEU A 71 -4.39 -7.60 3.25
C LEU A 71 -5.39 -8.63 2.73
N ALA A 72 -6.61 -8.21 2.38
CA ALA A 72 -7.61 -9.10 1.81
C ALA A 72 -7.18 -9.75 0.47
N LYS A 73 -6.17 -9.19 -0.21
CA LYS A 73 -5.64 -9.66 -1.49
C LYS A 73 -4.27 -10.34 -1.36
N LEU A 74 -3.59 -10.22 -0.22
CA LEU A 74 -2.23 -10.73 -0.06
C LEU A 74 -2.22 -12.24 0.21
N PRO A 75 -1.42 -13.04 -0.53
CA PRO A 75 -1.24 -14.46 -0.24
C PRO A 75 -0.71 -14.69 1.18
N GLN A 76 -1.36 -15.54 1.98
CA GLN A 76 -0.96 -15.75 3.38
C GLN A 76 0.31 -16.61 3.54
N ASP A 77 0.68 -17.38 2.52
CA ASP A 77 1.79 -18.32 2.50
C ASP A 77 3.13 -17.69 2.06
N ARG A 78 3.20 -16.36 1.96
CA ARG A 78 4.38 -15.65 1.43
C ARG A 78 4.92 -14.58 2.38
N ASN A 79 6.18 -14.23 2.15
CA ASN A 79 6.78 -13.04 2.75
C ASN A 79 6.40 -11.81 1.93
N HIS A 80 6.07 -10.72 2.60
CA HIS A 80 5.60 -9.49 1.94
C HIS A 80 6.49 -8.30 2.26
N VAL A 81 6.76 -7.49 1.24
CA VAL A 81 7.30 -6.15 1.39
C VAL A 81 6.23 -5.16 0.96
N ILE A 82 5.83 -4.27 1.87
CA ILE A 82 4.67 -3.40 1.70
C ILE A 82 5.15 -1.95 1.68
N ASP A 83 5.00 -1.29 0.53
CA ASP A 83 5.36 0.12 0.34
C ASP A 83 4.14 1.06 0.50
N SER A 84 4.41 2.36 0.51
CA SER A 84 3.41 3.43 0.52
C SER A 84 2.54 3.48 1.77
N ILE A 85 3.09 3.04 2.90
CA ILE A 85 2.50 3.23 4.23
C ILE A 85 2.66 4.70 4.64
N ARG A 86 1.56 5.34 5.04
CA ARG A 86 1.46 6.78 5.33
C ARG A 86 0.74 7.10 6.63
N HIS A 87 0.07 6.14 7.26
CA HIS A 87 -0.70 6.37 8.49
C HIS A 87 -0.44 5.26 9.54
N PRO A 88 -0.30 5.58 10.84
CA PRO A 88 -0.09 4.57 11.89
C PRO A 88 -1.15 3.46 11.92
N ALA A 89 -2.43 3.82 11.73
CA ALA A 89 -3.51 2.85 11.63
C ALA A 89 -3.32 1.79 10.52
N GLU A 90 -2.63 2.13 9.41
CA GLU A 90 -2.28 1.17 8.38
C GLU A 90 -1.26 0.14 8.92
N VAL A 91 -0.31 0.57 9.74
CA VAL A 91 0.66 -0.33 10.41
C VAL A 91 -0.04 -1.27 11.38
N GLU A 92 -0.97 -0.75 12.18
CA GLU A 92 -1.72 -1.57 13.14
C GLU A 92 -2.57 -2.63 12.43
N ALA A 93 -3.26 -2.28 11.34
CA ALA A 93 -3.97 -3.24 10.51
C ALA A 93 -3.03 -4.32 9.93
N LEU A 94 -1.87 -3.93 9.40
CA LEU A 94 -0.86 -4.85 8.84
C LEU A 94 -0.26 -5.81 9.88
N ARG A 95 -0.26 -5.44 11.16
CA ARG A 95 0.19 -6.29 12.27
C ARG A 95 -0.88 -7.25 12.77
N ALA A 96 -2.15 -6.85 12.68
CA ALA A 96 -3.29 -7.62 13.20
C ALA A 96 -3.77 -8.73 12.25
N GLY A 97 -3.65 -8.54 10.93
CA GLY A 97 -3.89 -9.58 9.92
C GLY A 97 -2.70 -10.49 9.71
#